data_AF-A0A1I3BFE8-F1
#
_entry.id   AF-A0A1I3BFE8-F1
#
_cell.length_a   1.000
_cell.length_b   1.000
_cell.length_c   1.000
_cell.angle_alpha   90.00
_cell.angle_beta   90.00
_cell.angle_gamma   90.00
#
_symmetry.space_group_name_H-M   'P 1'
#
loop_
_entity.id
_entity.type
_entity.pdbx_description
1 polymer ?
#
loop_
_entity_poly.entity_id
_entity_poly.type
_entity_poly.pdbx_seq_one_letter_code
_entity_poly.pdbx_strand_id
1 'polypeptide(L)'
;MIVRPMQSWFRMLFVWNGSVLQSIIPQLIVIGILSSLAVLTHGVVFGEKIPLSTVPFTLFGLTLAIFLVFRNNASYARFTEARLLWGNLLFFAHADVADPVLSA
;
A
#
# COMPACT_ATOMS: atom_id res chain seq x y z
N MET A 1 -10.60 5.68 -18.13
CA MET A 1 -9.72 6.29 -17.11
C MET A 1 -10.62 6.90 -16.03
N ILE A 2 -10.62 6.41 -14.79
CA ILE A 2 -11.31 7.10 -13.70
C ILE A 2 -10.51 8.37 -13.41
N VAL A 3 -10.91 9.47 -14.05
CA VAL A 3 -10.40 10.80 -13.75
C VAL A 3 -11.07 11.22 -12.45
N ARG A 4 -10.42 11.01 -11.32
CA ARG A 4 -10.89 11.60 -10.06
C ARG A 4 -10.51 13.09 -10.09
N PRO A 5 -11.40 14.01 -9.68
CA PRO A 5 -11.02 15.40 -9.46
C PRO A 5 -9.87 15.44 -8.44
N MET A 6 -8.89 16.32 -8.64
CA MET A 6 -7.77 16.50 -7.71
C MET A 6 -8.32 16.96 -6.35
N GLN A 7 -8.43 16.02 -5.42
CA GLN A 7 -8.73 16.31 -4.03
C GLN A 7 -7.44 16.82 -3.38
N SER A 8 -7.53 17.77 -2.45
CA SER A 8 -6.37 18.18 -1.67
C SER A 8 -5.80 16.97 -0.92
N TRP A 9 -4.48 16.79 -0.98
CA TRP A 9 -3.77 15.68 -0.32
C TRP A 9 -4.14 15.55 1.17
N PHE A 10 -4.43 16.69 1.82
CA PHE A 10 -4.86 16.77 3.20
C PHE A 10 -6.24 16.13 3.43
N ARG A 11 -7.22 16.36 2.55
CA ARG A 11 -8.53 15.68 2.65
C ARG A 11 -8.41 14.17 2.48
N MET A 12 -7.44 13.72 1.68
CA MET A 12 -7.19 12.29 1.44
C MET A 12 -6.73 11.56 2.71
N LEU A 13 -6.01 12.24 3.61
CA LEU A 13 -5.55 11.67 4.89
C LEU A 13 -6.72 11.29 5.83
N PHE A 14 -7.84 12.02 5.75
CA PHE A 14 -9.02 11.81 6.59
C PHE A 14 -10.11 10.95 5.93
N VAL A 15 -9.81 10.30 4.80
CA VAL A 15 -10.74 9.34 4.19
C VAL A 15 -10.73 8.05 4.99
N TRP A 16 -11.89 7.69 5.54
CA TRP A 16 -12.06 6.46 6.32
C TRP A 16 -12.53 5.29 5.46
N ASN A 17 -13.56 5.50 4.63
CA ASN A 17 -14.17 4.45 3.81
C ASN A 17 -13.26 4.07 2.63
N GLY A 18 -12.88 2.79 2.56
CA GLY A 18 -11.98 2.27 1.51
C GLY A 18 -10.49 2.62 1.73
N SER A 19 -10.14 3.13 2.91
CA SER A 19 -8.76 3.45 3.27
C SER A 19 -8.03 2.24 3.83
N VAL A 20 -6.75 2.10 3.46
CA VAL A 20 -5.84 1.11 4.05
C VAL A 20 -5.63 1.37 5.55
N LEU A 21 -5.91 2.59 6.01
CA LEU A 21 -5.78 2.98 7.42
C LEU A 21 -6.58 2.05 8.35
N GLN A 22 -7.81 1.68 7.98
CA GLN A 22 -8.64 0.76 8.76
C GLN A 22 -7.97 -0.62 8.95
N SER A 23 -7.19 -1.05 7.97
CA SER A 23 -6.47 -2.34 8.02
C SER A 23 -5.23 -2.29 8.90
N ILE A 24 -4.58 -1.13 9.05
CA ILE A 24 -3.31 -0.99 9.80
C ILE A 24 -3.49 -0.43 11.22
N ILE A 25 -4.61 0.25 11.51
CA ILE A 25 -4.93 0.77 12.86
C ILE A 25 -4.75 -0.26 13.98
N PRO A 26 -5.26 -1.51 13.92
CA PRO A 26 -5.09 -2.45 15.02
C PRO A 26 -3.61 -2.75 15.30
N GLN A 27 -2.80 -2.87 14.25
CA GLN A 27 -1.35 -3.08 14.37
C GLN A 27 -0.66 -1.85 14.97
N LEU A 28 -1.06 -0.63 14.56
CA LEU A 28 -0.53 0.62 15.13
C LEU A 28 -0.87 0.76 16.62
N ILE A 29 -2.09 0.40 17.03
CA ILE A 29 -2.51 0.43 18.43
C ILE A 29 -1.65 -0.52 19.27
N VAL A 30 -1.45 -1.76 18.81
CA VAL A 30 -0.63 -2.76 19.53
C VAL A 30 0.81 -2.27 19.69
N ILE A 31 1.43 -1.77 18.61
CA ILE A 31 2.80 -1.24 18.65
C ILE A 31 2.87 0.01 19.55
N GLY A 32 1.86 0.87 19.49
CA GLY A 32 1.76 2.06 20.33
C GLY A 32 1.71 1.71 21.82
N ILE A 33 0.86 0.77 22.21
CA ILE A 33 0.77 0.28 23.60
C ILE A 33 2.10 -0.33 24.04
N LEU A 34 2.70 -1.18 23.21
CA LEU A 34 4.00 -1.81 23.52
C LEU A 34 5.09 -0.75 23.73
N SER A 35 5.14 0.27 22.86
CA SER A 35 6.08 1.39 22.96
C SER A 35 5.86 2.21 24.23
N SER A 36 4.60 2.55 24.55
CA SER A 36 4.26 3.27 25.78
C SER A 36 4.66 2.48 27.03
N LEU A 37 4.41 1.17 27.06
CA LEU A 37 4.84 0.30 28.17
C LEU A 37 6.36 0.26 28.31
N ALA A 38 7.09 0.18 27.20
CA ALA A 38 8.56 0.20 27.21
C ALA A 38 9.12 1.52 27.78
N VAL A 39 8.50 2.67 27.45
CA VAL A 39 8.87 3.98 27.99
C VAL A 39 8.56 4.08 29.48
N LEU A 40 7.35 3.68 29.91
CA LEU A 40 6.93 3.73 31.32
C LEU A 40 7.77 2.84 32.24
N THR A 41 8.21 1.69 31.72
CA THR A 41 9.08 0.76 32.46
C THR A 41 10.56 1.15 32.41
N HIS A 42 10.92 2.22 31.70
CA HIS A 42 12.31 2.64 31.45
C HIS A 42 13.20 1.50 30.90
N GLY A 43 12.61 0.53 30.19
CA GLY A 43 13.30 -0.67 29.72
C GLY A 43 13.70 -1.67 30.81
N VAL A 44 13.16 -1.52 32.03
CA VAL A 44 13.33 -2.47 33.14
C VAL A 44 12.14 -3.43 33.11
N VAL A 45 12.37 -4.65 32.63
CA VAL A 45 11.34 -5.69 32.60
C VAL A 45 11.83 -6.79 33.55
N PHE A 46 11.06 -7.12 34.58
CA PHE A 46 11.42 -8.11 35.61
C PHE A 46 12.70 -7.83 36.42
N GLY A 47 13.16 -6.57 36.49
CA GLY A 47 14.31 -6.17 37.32
C GLY A 47 15.66 -6.17 36.61
N GLU A 48 15.74 -6.65 35.36
CA GLU A 48 16.92 -6.50 34.51
C GLU A 48 16.67 -5.50 33.39
N LYS A 49 17.69 -4.68 33.07
CA LYS A 49 17.67 -3.78 31.92
C LYS A 49 17.89 -4.62 30.68
N ILE A 50 16.90 -4.72 29.80
CA ILE A 50 17.06 -5.38 28.51
C ILE A 50 17.86 -4.42 27.61
N PRO A 51 19.08 -4.78 27.16
CA PRO A 51 19.84 -3.96 26.23
C PRO A 51 19.22 -4.06 24.83
N LEU A 52 18.21 -3.22 24.56
CA LEU A 52 17.61 -3.06 23.24
C LEU A 52 18.59 -2.33 22.33
N SER A 53 19.36 -3.09 21.53
CA SER A 53 20.20 -2.53 20.46
C SER A 53 19.37 -2.21 19.23
N THR A 54 19.64 -1.08 18.58
CA THR A 54 18.98 -0.65 17.34
C THR A 54 19.47 -1.39 16.09
N VAL A 55 20.66 -2.02 16.16
CA VAL A 55 21.32 -2.70 15.03
C VAL A 55 20.46 -3.79 14.35
N PRO A 56 19.85 -4.75 15.07
CA PRO A 56 19.00 -5.74 14.42
C PRO A 56 17.78 -5.09 13.73
N PHE A 57 17.18 -4.06 14.33
CA PHE A 57 16.01 -3.39 13.77
C PHE A 57 16.32 -2.64 12.47
N THR A 58 17.50 -2.01 12.36
CA THR A 58 17.90 -1.33 11.13
C THR A 58 18.17 -2.32 10.00
N LEU A 59 18.80 -3.46 10.30
CA LEU A 59 19.02 -4.53 9.32
C LEU A 59 17.68 -5.10 8.81
N PHE A 60 16.78 -5.48 9.72
CA PHE A 60 15.45 -5.97 9.30
C PHE A 60 14.65 -4.89 8.56
N GLY A 61 14.68 -3.64 9.01
CA GLY A 61 13.98 -2.53 8.37
C GLY A 61 14.44 -2.28 6.94
N LEU A 62 15.75 -2.30 6.71
CA LEU A 62 16.32 -2.16 5.36
C LEU A 62 15.86 -3.31 4.45
N THR A 63 15.94 -4.54 4.93
CA THR A 63 15.52 -5.73 4.18
C THR A 63 14.03 -5.67 3.83
N LEU A 64 13.16 -5.32 4.78
CA LEU A 64 11.72 -5.15 4.51
C LEU A 64 11.46 -4.04 3.50
N ALA A 65 12.17 -2.90 3.60
CA ALA A 65 11.98 -1.78 2.67
C ALA A 65 12.27 -2.18 1.23
N ILE A 66 13.36 -2.92 0.98
CA ILE A 66 13.73 -3.41 -0.34
C ILE A 66 12.65 -4.37 -0.88
N PHE A 67 12.20 -5.33 -0.07
CA PHE A 67 11.14 -6.26 -0.49
C PHE A 67 9.81 -5.54 -0.77
N LEU A 68 9.46 -4.52 0.01
CA LEU A 68 8.27 -3.71 -0.22
C LEU A 68 8.34 -2.95 -1.54
N VAL A 69 9.51 -2.42 -1.92
CA VAL A 69 9.69 -1.78 -3.23
C VAL A 69 9.43 -2.76 -4.37
N PHE A 70 10.01 -3.95 -4.33
CA PHE A 70 9.74 -4.98 -5.35
C PHE A 70 8.26 -5.36 -5.41
N ARG A 71 7.63 -5.56 -4.25
CA ARG A 71 6.20 -5.89 -4.15
C ARG A 71 5.31 -4.78 -4.74
N ASN A 72 5.63 -3.53 -4.43
CA ASN A 72 4.87 -2.37 -4.92
C ASN A 72 5.02 -2.23 -6.44
N ASN A 73 6.24 -2.37 -6.96
CA ASN A 73 6.51 -2.31 -8.40
C ASN A 73 5.74 -3.41 -9.17
N ALA A 74 5.77 -4.66 -8.69
CA ALA A 74 5.03 -5.75 -9.32
C ALA A 74 3.50 -5.54 -9.27
N SER A 75 2.99 -5.05 -8.14
CA SER A 75 1.56 -4.75 -7.98
C SER A 75 1.10 -3.61 -8.91
N TYR A 76 1.94 -2.59 -9.05
CA TYR A 76 1.68 -1.45 -9.94
C TYR A 76 1.73 -1.85 -11.43
N ALA A 77 2.66 -2.73 -11.80
CA ALA A 77 2.73 -3.30 -13.15
C ALA A 77 1.42 -4.03 -13.50
N ARG A 78 0.93 -4.92 -12.63
CA ARG A 78 -0.35 -5.64 -12.82
C ARG A 78 -1.55 -4.68 -12.91
N PHE A 79 -1.60 -3.66 -12.07
CA PHE A 79 -2.66 -2.65 -12.12
C PHE A 79 -2.65 -1.88 -13.45
N THR A 80 -1.47 -1.65 -14.02
CA THR A 80 -1.33 -0.97 -15.31
C THR A 80 -1.68 -1.89 -16.47
N GLU A 81 -1.22 -3.15 -16.44
CA GLU A 81 -1.55 -4.18 -17.41
C GLU A 81 -3.07 -4.37 -17.56
N ALA A 82 -3.80 -4.50 -16.44
CA ALA A 82 -5.25 -4.64 -16.46
C ALA A 82 -5.95 -3.45 -17.18
N ARG A 83 -5.44 -2.22 -17.01
CA ARG A 83 -5.98 -1.04 -17.68
C ARG A 83 -5.66 -1.01 -19.17
N LEU A 84 -4.46 -1.46 -19.55
CA LEU A 84 -4.08 -1.58 -20.96
C LEU A 84 -4.96 -2.62 -21.67
N LEU A 85 -5.19 -3.78 -21.06
CA LEU A 85 -6.07 -4.82 -21.60
C LEU A 85 -7.51 -4.31 -21.76
N TRP A 86 -8.04 -3.60 -20.77
CA TRP A 86 -9.37 -3.00 -20.87
C TRP A 86 -9.48 -1.95 -21.99
N GLY A 87 -8.42 -1.15 -22.20
CA GLY A 87 -8.34 -0.21 -23.31
C GLY A 87 -8.33 -0.89 -24.67
N ASN A 88 -7.58 -1.98 -24.81
CA ASN A 88 -7.53 -2.77 -26.04
C ASN A 88 -8.87 -3.41 -26.37
N LEU A 89 -9.59 -3.94 -25.37
CA LEU A 89 -10.94 -4.50 -25.57
C LEU A 89 -11.91 -3.46 -26.14
N LEU A 90 -11.90 -2.23 -25.61
CA LEU A 90 -12.74 -1.15 -26.13
C LEU A 90 -12.39 -0.79 -27.58
N PHE A 91 -11.09 -0.75 -27.90
CA PHE A 91 -10.62 -0.47 -29.25
C PHE A 91 -11.09 -1.52 -30.25
N PHE A 92 -10.91 -2.81 -29.95
CA PHE A 92 -11.37 -3.90 -30.82
C PHE A 92 -12.89 -3.92 -30.97
N ALA A 93 -13.63 -3.72 -29.87
CA ALA A 93 -15.10 -3.66 -29.93
C ALA A 93 -15.61 -2.50 -30.81
N HIS A 94 -14.91 -1.37 -30.83
CA HIS A 94 -15.26 -0.25 -31.71
C HIS A 94 -14.88 -0.52 -33.17
N ALA A 95 -13.76 -1.20 -33.43
CA ALA A 95 -13.31 -1.55 -34.77
C ALA A 95 -14.26 -2.55 -35.45
N ASP A 96 -14.66 -3.63 -34.76
CA ASP A 96 -15.58 -4.65 -35.30
C ASP A 96 -16.97 -4.06 -35.68
N VAL A 97 -17.43 -3.04 -34.96
CA VAL A 97 -18.73 -2.38 -35.26
C VAL A 97 -18.63 -1.44 -36.48
N ALA A 98 -17.44 -0.96 -36.83
CA ALA A 98 -17.23 -0.08 -37.97
C ALA A 98 -17.06 -0.83 -39.31
N ASP A 99 -16.80 -2.14 -39.27
CA ASP A 99 -16.51 -2.99 -40.44
C ASP A 99 -17.65 -3.96 -40.91
N PRO A 100 -18.97 -3.72 -40.75
CA PRO A 100 -19.97 -4.59 -41.37
C PRO A 100 -20.07 -4.42 -42.90
N VAL A 101 -19.38 -3.44 -43.50
CA VAL A 101 -19.51 -3.09 -44.94
C VAL A 101 -18.46 -3.76 -45.84
N LEU A 102 -17.37 -4.30 -45.30
CA LEU A 102 -16.30 -4.93 -46.10
C LEU A 102 -16.36 -6.47 -46.17
N SER A 103 -17.41 -7.08 -45.61
CA SER A 103 -17.62 -8.54 -45.61
C SER A 103 -18.82 -9.02 -46.45
N ALA A 104 -19.36 -8.17 -47.32
CA ALA A 104 -20.36 -8.52 -48.35
C ALA A 104 -19.80 -8.19 -49.75
#